data_AF-A0A8X6NZY3-F1
#
_entry.id   AF-A0A8X6NZY3-F1
#
_cell.length_a   1.000
_cell.length_b   1.000
_cell.length_c   1.000
_cell.angle_alpha   90.00
_cell.angle_beta   90.00
_cell.angle_gamma   90.00
#
_symmetry.space_group_name_H-M   'P 1'
#
loop_
_entity.id
_entity.type
_entity.pdbx_description
1 polymer ?
#
loop_
_entity_poly.entity_id
_entity_poly.type
_entity_poly.pdbx_seq_one_letter_code
_entity_poly.pdbx_strand_id
1 'polypeptide(L)'
;FSEKGLPSLEKVLIVESKPHSHSKDISEIRNSCYFDNFLKMGIEDDGTIPPMKFEQVSFSHPITINYTSGSTGAPKGVVHGSS
;
A
#
# COMPACT_ATOMS: atom_id res chain seq x y z
N PHE A 1 -24.70 0.30 -0.09
CA PHE A 1 -23.57 -0.55 -0.53
C PHE A 1 -23.36 -1.66 0.48
N SER A 2 -23.96 -2.83 0.21
CA SER A 2 -23.80 -4.04 0.99
C SER A 2 -22.78 -4.91 0.28
N GLU A 3 -21.50 -4.73 0.56
CA GLU A 3 -20.45 -5.62 0.04
C GLU A 3 -19.45 -5.89 1.15
N LYS A 4 -19.24 -7.17 1.45
CA LYS A 4 -18.08 -7.63 2.21
C LYS A 4 -16.84 -7.25 1.39
N GLY A 5 -16.30 -6.06 1.65
CA GLY A 5 -15.09 -5.56 1.00
C GLY A 5 -13.87 -6.42 1.31
N LEU A 6 -12.66 -5.88 1.12
CA LEU A 6 -11.41 -6.55 1.53
C LEU A 6 -11.33 -6.56 3.07
N PRO A 7 -11.60 -7.69 3.77
CA PRO A 7 -11.65 -7.69 5.23
C PRO A 7 -10.27 -7.47 5.86
N SER A 8 -9.20 -7.73 5.10
CA SER A 8 -7.81 -7.49 5.47
C SER A 8 -7.29 -6.10 5.07
N LEU A 9 -8.13 -5.21 4.53
CA LEU A 9 -7.69 -3.87 4.15
C LEU A 9 -7.46 -3.01 5.39
N GLU A 10 -6.20 -2.89 5.78
CA GLU A 10 -5.81 -2.15 6.98
C GLU A 10 -5.78 -0.64 6.75
N LYS A 11 -5.28 -0.19 5.59
CA LYS A 11 -5.09 1.24 5.32
C LYS A 11 -5.22 1.62 3.85
N VAL A 12 -5.72 2.83 3.59
CA VAL A 12 -5.80 3.44 2.25
C VAL A 12 -4.94 4.70 2.25
N LEU A 13 -3.90 4.74 1.42
CA LEU A 13 -3.03 5.90 1.29
C LEU A 13 -3.44 6.74 0.09
N ILE A 14 -3.80 7.99 0.33
CA ILE A 14 -4.13 8.96 -0.72
C ILE A 14 -2.85 9.70 -1.11
N VAL A 15 -2.36 9.43 -2.31
CA VAL A 15 -1.20 10.11 -2.92
C VAL A 15 -1.70 11.17 -3.87
N GLU A 16 -1.24 12.39 -3.67
CA GLU A 16 -1.67 13.52 -4.48
C GLU A 16 -0.88 13.61 -5.77
N SER A 17 -1.61 13.75 -6.88
CA SER A 17 -1.01 13.94 -8.20
C SER A 17 -0.95 15.41 -8.61
N LYS A 18 -1.60 16.32 -7.89
CA LYS A 18 -1.68 17.74 -8.20
C LYS A 18 -1.62 18.61 -6.95
N PRO A 19 -0.96 19.79 -7.01
CA PRO A 19 -1.02 20.79 -5.96
C PRO A 19 -2.49 21.08 -5.57
N HIS A 20 -2.76 21.20 -4.27
CA HIS A 20 -4.08 21.46 -3.66
C HIS A 20 -5.06 20.29 -3.54
N SER A 21 -4.68 19.07 -3.93
CA SER A 21 -5.53 17.88 -3.70
C SER A 21 -5.66 17.52 -2.20
N HIS A 22 -4.74 18.02 -1.37
CA HIS A 22 -4.70 17.88 0.10
C HIS A 22 -5.85 18.54 0.86
N SER A 23 -6.65 19.35 0.16
CA SER A 23 -7.76 20.11 0.75
C SER A 23 -9.11 19.42 0.66
N LYS A 24 -9.17 18.24 0.03
CA LYS A 24 -10.41 17.49 -0.11
C LYS A 24 -10.70 16.71 1.17
N ASP A 25 -11.98 16.66 1.53
CA ASP A 25 -12.40 15.73 2.58
C ASP A 25 -12.32 14.29 2.04
N ILE A 26 -11.68 13.41 2.82
CA ILE A 26 -11.53 11.98 2.54
C ILE A 26 -12.22 11.11 3.61
N SER A 27 -13.00 11.72 4.50
CA SER A 27 -13.69 11.06 5.61
C SER A 27 -14.63 9.92 5.16
N GLU A 28 -15.16 10.00 3.94
CA GLU A 28 -16.00 8.95 3.32
C GLU A 28 -15.20 7.68 2.96
N ILE A 29 -13.87 7.78 2.84
CA ILE A 29 -13.00 6.65 2.56
C ILE A 29 -12.51 6.07 3.89
N ARG A 30 -13.06 4.92 4.28
CA ARG A 30 -12.68 4.22 5.51
C ARG A 30 -11.18 3.90 5.55
N ASN A 31 -10.57 4.03 6.73
CA ASN A 31 -9.15 3.75 6.98
C ASN A 31 -8.19 4.57 6.10
N SER A 32 -8.63 5.75 5.61
CA SER A 32 -7.82 6.57 4.73
C SER A 32 -6.99 7.62 5.46
N CYS A 33 -5.82 7.94 4.90
CA CYS A 33 -5.07 9.12 5.24
C CYS A 33 -4.24 9.60 4.05
N TYR A 34 -3.87 10.88 4.05
CA TYR A 34 -2.90 11.40 3.09
C TYR A 34 -1.51 10.81 3.32
N PHE A 35 -0.76 10.67 2.23
CA PHE A 35 0.58 10.08 2.24
C PHE A 35 1.53 10.81 3.21
N ASP A 36 1.52 12.14 3.23
CA ASP A 36 2.37 12.92 4.14
C ASP A 36 2.04 12.69 5.62
N ASN A 37 0.74 12.52 5.93
CA ASN A 37 0.31 12.17 7.28
C ASN A 37 0.78 10.76 7.65
N PHE A 38 0.75 9.83 6.70
CA PHE A 38 1.27 8.48 6.91
C PHE A 38 2.78 8.49 7.17
N LEU A 39 3.56 9.25 6.40
CA LEU A 39 5.00 9.36 6.60
C LEU A 39 5.35 9.91 7.99
N LYS A 40 4.60 10.90 8.49
CA LYS A 40 4.78 11.46 9.83
C LYS A 40 4.57 10.44 10.95
N MET A 41 3.77 9.40 10.72
CA MET A 41 3.57 8.33 11.72
C MET A 41 4.81 7.47 11.93
N GLY A 42 5.75 7.47 10.99
CA GLY A 42 7.02 6.73 11.10
C GLY A 42 8.16 7.53 11.72
N ILE A 43 7.89 8.75 12.20
CA ILE A 43 8.87 9.58 12.89
C ILE A 43 8.68 9.36 14.40
N GLU A 44 9.78 9.05 15.10
CA GLU A 44 9.81 8.87 16.55
C GLU A 44 9.60 10.20 17.29
N ASP A 45 9.29 10.15 18.58
CA ASP A 45 9.05 11.35 19.41
C ASP A 45 10.25 12.32 19.45
N ASP A 46 11.47 11.80 19.24
CA ASP A 46 12.70 12.59 19.17
C ASP A 46 13.02 13.14 17.77
N GLY A 47 12.12 12.92 16.79
CA GLY A 47 12.26 13.35 15.41
C GLY A 47 13.11 12.42 14.54
N THR A 48 13.60 11.29 15.08
CA THR A 48 14.38 10.33 14.30
C THR A 48 13.48 9.41 13.46
N ILE A 49 14.05 8.84 12.41
CA ILE A 49 13.40 7.82 11.59
C ILE A 49 14.07 6.50 11.94
N PRO A 50 13.32 5.48 12.41
CA PRO A 50 13.89 4.21 12.80
C PRO A 50 14.54 3.54 11.57
N PRO A 51 15.68 2.85 11.77
CA PRO A 51 16.35 2.18 10.66
C PRO A 51 15.44 1.10 10.07
N MET A 52 15.34 1.09 8.74
CA MET A 52 14.56 0.08 8.03
C MET A 52 15.12 -1.31 8.30
N LYS A 53 14.31 -2.19 8.88
CA LYS A 53 14.65 -3.60 9.08
C LYS A 53 14.12 -4.40 7.90
N PHE A 54 15.02 -4.96 7.12
CA PHE A 54 14.67 -5.89 6.05
C PHE A 54 14.74 -7.31 6.59
N GLU A 55 13.69 -8.10 6.36
CA GLU A 55 13.75 -9.53 6.59
C GLU A 55 14.57 -10.18 5.46
N GLN A 56 15.60 -10.95 5.83
CA GLN A 56 16.29 -11.81 4.87
C GLN A 56 15.44 -13.04 4.61
N VAL A 57 14.74 -13.05 3.48
CA VAL A 57 13.98 -14.22 3.04
C VAL A 57 14.87 -15.20 2.28
N SER A 58 14.52 -16.49 2.31
CA SER A 58 15.25 -17.49 1.51
C SER A 58 15.10 -17.18 0.02
N PHE A 59 16.06 -17.63 -0.79
CA PHE A 59 16.08 -17.41 -2.23
C PHE A 59 14.83 -17.94 -2.97
N SER A 60 14.07 -18.82 -2.32
CA SER A 60 12.83 -19.43 -2.83
C SER A 60 11.57 -18.61 -2.53
N HIS A 61 11.68 -17.46 -1.86
CA HIS A 61 10.52 -16.65 -1.50
C HIS A 61 9.94 -15.94 -2.75
N PRO A 62 8.63 -16.05 -3.03
CA PRO A 62 8.02 -15.41 -4.19
C PRO A 62 8.05 -13.87 -4.05
N ILE A 63 8.66 -13.19 -5.02
CA ILE A 63 9.02 -11.77 -4.90
C ILE A 63 7.91 -10.81 -5.38
N THR A 64 6.95 -11.24 -6.21
CA THR A 64 5.84 -10.37 -6.63
C THR A 64 4.64 -11.18 -7.11
N ILE A 65 3.43 -10.75 -6.74
CA ILE A 65 2.18 -11.18 -7.41
C ILE A 65 1.69 -9.99 -8.23
N ASN A 66 1.97 -10.01 -9.54
CA ASN A 66 1.46 -9.00 -10.46
C ASN A 66 0.06 -9.41 -10.96
N TYR A 67 -0.96 -8.67 -10.55
CA TYR A 67 -2.31 -8.78 -11.11
C TYR A 67 -2.45 -7.80 -12.27
N THR A 68 -2.35 -8.28 -13.52
CA THR A 68 -2.69 -7.48 -14.70
C THR A 68 -4.11 -7.83 -15.16
N SER A 69 -4.94 -6.81 -15.42
CA SER A 69 -6.29 -7.02 -15.97
C SER A 69 -6.19 -7.29 -17.47
N GLY A 70 -5.97 -8.54 -17.86
CA GLY A 70 -6.18 -8.99 -19.23
C GLY A 70 -7.68 -9.07 -19.54
N SER A 71 -8.09 -8.65 -20.73
CA SER A 71 -9.47 -8.87 -21.20
C SER A 71 -9.77 -10.37 -21.17
N THR A 72 -10.79 -10.73 -20.38
CA THR A 72 -11.38 -12.07 -20.27
C THR A 72 -10.42 -13.21 -19.90
N GLY A 73 -9.94 -13.22 -18.66
CA GLY A 73 -9.36 -14.42 -18.06
C GLY A 73 -8.92 -14.17 -16.61
N ALA A 74 -9.11 -15.15 -15.73
CA ALA A 74 -8.65 -15.07 -14.34
C ALA A 74 -7.17 -14.66 -14.29
N PRO A 75 -6.75 -13.78 -13.36
CA PRO A 75 -5.40 -13.25 -13.34
C PRO A 75 -4.36 -14.37 -13.26
N LYS A 76 -3.40 -14.37 -14.19
CA LYS A 76 -2.30 -15.33 -14.17
C LYS A 76 -1.24 -14.81 -13.21
N GLY A 77 -1.13 -15.42 -12.03
CA GLY A 77 -0.08 -15.13 -11.06
C GLY A 77 1.28 -15.57 -11.58
N VAL A 78 2.04 -14.64 -12.17
CA VAL A 78 3.41 -14.89 -12.62
C VAL A 78 4.35 -14.70 -11.42
N VAL A 79 5.02 -15.78 -11.01
CA VAL A 79 6.04 -15.77 -9.96
C VAL A 79 7.42 -15.74 -10.63
N HIS A 80 8.23 -14.72 -10.34
CA HIS A 80 9.64 -14.69 -10.71
C HIS A 80 10.51 -14.81 -9.44
N GLY A 81 11.52 -15.67 -9.48
CA GLY A 81 12.56 -15.77 -8.45
C GLY A 81 13.65 -14.72 -8.67
N SER A 82 14.41 -14.38 -7.62
CA SER A 82 15.59 -13.51 -7.74
C SER A 82 16.70 -14.22 -8.52
N SER A 83 17.47 -13.45 -9.29
CA SER A 83 18.83 -13.83 -9.71
C SER A 83 19.85 -13.19 -8.77
#